data_AF-A0A7C4N9I5-F1
#
_entry.id   AF-A0A7C4N9I5-F1
#
_cell.length_a   1.000
_cell.length_b   1.000
_cell.length_c   1.000
_cell.angle_alpha   90.00
_cell.angle_beta   90.00
_cell.angle_gamma   90.00
#
_symmetry.space_group_name_H-M   'P 1'
#
loop_
_entity.id
_entity.type
_entity.pdbx_description
1 polymer ?
#
loop_
_entity_poly.entity_id
_entity_poly.type
_entity_poly.pdbx_seq_one_letter_code
_entity_poly.pdbx_strand_id
1 'polypeptide(L)'
;MQRRWWFVVSLVFVAIAIAGRVAEAQSLSSGVEAPQAICTWNSGAVGNWNDPTKWSGCAGGVPGAADTAVVSSGTITLTSNVTLGTLTFSGGTIQGNSNLVVTNMTWTGGTFKDAGTTTVNGTLDMSNGSCTLDGRTLINAGAATLGGSSVYLVLLNNAVFTNQTGASMQFSHTSSGQITYSTGSGTFNNSGYITKTFASSGFTYIYAPFNNSGSVAVANGTFQMSPASSTINTNTGTWRTTSAGAAIQHSSGTLNVDGVITGTGTVYFAGGTVNFNTGTYSSTNTTVNGATVLFAPGTSFTTSNNLTLSSGTLNLSTGAPITLKTVTQSGGTLTGFDDLIIATYNWSGGTLSGAATTATVSGALNMTNSSVTLDGRTLSNAGTGAIDGSSAYLIMYNGAVFNNQAGASLQFSHTGSGQFTYSTGSGTFNNAGAITKTAASSGFTYIYVPFNNSGSVAVNGGTLYFGPTTATTSNHSGPFSVANGATLQVAGSGTLNFTGGVTGAGSGVFSGGTVNFNGGTYSLPNMTVSGATV
;
A
#
# COMPACT_ATOMS: atom_id res chain seq x y z
N MET A 1 22.67 -53.79 -72.85
CA MET A 1 22.80 -52.56 -72.02
C MET A 1 22.24 -52.68 -70.59
N GLN A 2 21.59 -53.78 -70.16
CA GLN A 2 21.01 -53.87 -68.80
C GLN A 2 21.90 -54.44 -67.69
N ARG A 3 23.04 -55.09 -67.99
CA ARG A 3 23.92 -55.68 -66.95
C ARG A 3 24.94 -54.70 -66.33
N ARG A 4 25.16 -53.53 -66.93
CA ARG A 4 26.05 -52.48 -66.38
C ARG A 4 25.36 -51.56 -65.35
N TRP A 5 24.03 -51.52 -65.34
CA TRP A 5 23.26 -50.68 -64.41
C TRP A 5 23.15 -51.29 -63.00
N TRP A 6 23.12 -52.61 -62.87
CA TRP A 6 23.04 -53.28 -61.56
C TRP A 6 24.31 -53.15 -60.71
N PHE A 7 25.49 -53.12 -61.34
CA PHE A 7 26.76 -53.00 -60.62
C PHE A 7 27.01 -51.60 -60.06
N VAL A 8 26.57 -50.55 -60.78
CA VAL A 8 26.70 -49.15 -60.33
C VAL A 8 25.70 -48.85 -59.21
N VAL A 9 24.48 -49.40 -59.28
CA VAL A 9 23.46 -49.24 -58.24
C VAL A 9 23.87 -49.94 -56.94
N SER A 10 24.43 -51.16 -56.98
CA SER A 10 24.90 -51.85 -55.76
C SER A 10 26.09 -51.15 -55.08
N LEU A 11 27.02 -50.54 -55.82
CA LEU A 11 28.14 -49.79 -55.23
C LEU A 11 27.68 -48.49 -54.55
N VAL A 12 26.66 -47.81 -55.09
CA VAL A 12 26.07 -46.60 -54.49
C VAL A 12 25.30 -46.94 -53.21
N PHE A 13 24.55 -48.04 -53.18
CA PHE A 13 23.87 -48.48 -51.95
C PHE A 13 24.83 -48.94 -50.84
N VAL A 14 25.96 -49.56 -51.18
CA VAL A 14 27.00 -49.92 -50.20
C VAL A 14 27.73 -48.68 -49.69
N ALA A 15 28.01 -47.69 -50.54
CA ALA A 15 28.63 -46.43 -50.11
C ALA A 15 27.71 -45.59 -49.19
N ILE A 16 26.40 -45.56 -49.47
CA ILE A 16 25.41 -44.87 -48.63
C ILE A 16 25.21 -45.60 -47.29
N ALA A 17 25.22 -46.92 -47.27
CA ALA A 17 25.14 -47.70 -46.03
C ALA A 17 26.39 -47.56 -45.15
N ILE A 18 27.58 -47.41 -45.75
CA ILE A 18 28.83 -47.15 -45.03
C ILE A 18 28.87 -45.70 -44.52
N ALA A 19 28.47 -44.72 -45.31
CA ALA A 19 28.38 -43.32 -44.87
C ALA A 19 27.34 -43.12 -43.74
N GLY A 20 26.19 -43.80 -43.83
CA GLY A 20 25.17 -43.83 -42.77
C GLY A 20 25.69 -44.44 -41.47
N ARG A 21 26.42 -45.57 -41.55
CA ARG A 21 27.04 -46.21 -40.37
C ARG A 21 28.21 -45.41 -39.78
N VAL A 22 28.94 -44.65 -40.59
CA VAL A 22 30.00 -43.74 -40.11
C VAL A 22 29.41 -42.50 -39.43
N ALA A 23 28.29 -41.96 -39.92
CA ALA A 23 27.55 -40.89 -39.26
C ALA A 23 26.89 -41.35 -37.95
N GLU A 24 26.29 -42.55 -37.92
CA GLU A 24 25.78 -43.17 -36.70
C GLU A 24 26.92 -43.47 -35.71
N ALA A 25 28.06 -44.01 -36.17
CA ALA A 25 29.24 -44.26 -35.32
C ALA A 25 29.89 -42.97 -34.80
N GLN A 26 29.92 -41.88 -35.59
CA GLN A 26 30.38 -40.56 -35.14
C GLN A 26 29.42 -39.93 -34.12
N SER A 27 28.11 -40.17 -34.23
CA SER A 27 27.11 -39.74 -33.24
C SER A 27 27.15 -40.58 -31.94
N LEU A 28 27.56 -41.85 -32.03
CA LEU A 28 27.73 -42.75 -30.89
C LEU A 28 29.06 -42.52 -30.14
N SER A 29 30.09 -41.97 -30.80
CA SER A 29 31.39 -41.68 -30.16
C SER A 29 31.54 -40.25 -29.63
N SER A 30 30.59 -39.35 -29.86
CA SER A 30 30.58 -37.99 -29.31
C SER A 30 29.55 -37.78 -28.18
N GLY A 31 28.87 -38.84 -27.75
CA GLY A 31 27.78 -38.81 -26.77
C GLY A 31 28.08 -39.57 -25.47
N VAL A 32 29.34 -39.88 -25.18
CA VAL A 32 29.70 -40.25 -23.80
C VAL A 32 29.78 -38.94 -23.02
N GLU A 33 28.64 -38.48 -22.48
CA GLU A 33 28.70 -37.58 -21.33
C GLU A 33 29.66 -38.24 -20.34
N ALA A 34 30.73 -37.52 -19.98
CA ALA A 34 31.59 -37.95 -18.90
C ALA A 34 30.68 -38.29 -17.70
N PRO A 35 30.91 -39.42 -17.00
CA PRO A 35 30.04 -39.82 -15.91
C PRO A 35 29.93 -38.66 -14.92
N GLN A 36 28.70 -38.28 -14.57
CA GLN A 36 28.42 -37.23 -13.61
C GLN A 36 29.16 -37.50 -12.30
N ALA A 37 30.26 -36.77 -12.08
CA ALA A 37 31.06 -36.92 -10.87
C ALA A 37 30.46 -36.08 -9.73
N ILE A 38 30.61 -36.58 -8.50
CA ILE A 38 30.33 -35.80 -7.29
C ILE A 38 31.67 -35.36 -6.72
N CYS A 39 31.96 -34.09 -6.92
CA CYS A 39 33.19 -33.42 -6.57
C CYS A 39 33.02 -32.66 -5.27
N THR A 40 33.72 -33.05 -4.21
CA THR A 40 33.63 -32.39 -2.90
C THR A 40 34.86 -31.53 -2.65
N TRP A 41 34.66 -30.25 -2.35
CA TRP A 41 35.75 -29.38 -1.91
C TRP A 41 36.25 -29.84 -0.55
N ASN A 42 37.57 -30.02 -0.42
CA ASN A 42 38.17 -30.54 0.80
C ASN A 42 37.86 -29.63 2.00
N SER A 43 37.41 -30.23 3.10
CA SER A 43 36.92 -29.49 4.28
C SER A 43 37.94 -28.47 4.77
N GLY A 44 37.50 -27.21 4.94
CA GLY A 44 38.33 -26.09 5.38
C GLY A 44 39.42 -25.64 4.39
N ALA A 45 39.53 -26.24 3.21
CA ALA A 45 40.59 -25.91 2.28
C ALA A 45 40.47 -24.48 1.73
N VAL A 46 41.61 -23.83 1.54
CA VAL A 46 41.75 -22.54 0.86
C VAL A 46 42.53 -22.76 -0.44
N GLY A 47 42.03 -22.23 -1.55
CA GLY A 47 42.70 -22.37 -2.83
C GLY A 47 41.87 -21.95 -4.04
N ASN A 48 42.41 -22.22 -5.22
CA ASN A 48 41.75 -21.92 -6.49
C ASN A 48 40.81 -23.07 -6.90
N TRP A 49 39.70 -22.74 -7.56
CA TRP A 49 38.76 -23.74 -8.09
C TRP A 49 39.45 -24.77 -9.00
N ASN A 50 40.37 -24.31 -9.84
CA ASN A 50 41.07 -25.12 -10.84
C ASN A 50 42.22 -25.97 -10.28
N ASP A 51 42.40 -26.02 -8.96
CA ASP A 51 43.40 -26.88 -8.31
C ASP A 51 42.78 -28.27 -8.00
N PRO A 52 43.09 -29.33 -8.76
CA PRO A 52 42.51 -30.66 -8.56
C PRO A 52 42.87 -31.26 -7.20
N THR A 53 43.94 -30.81 -6.55
CA THR A 53 44.34 -31.31 -5.22
C THR A 53 43.40 -30.86 -4.11
N LYS A 54 42.54 -29.87 -4.40
CA LYS A 54 41.54 -29.33 -3.46
C LYS A 54 40.20 -30.03 -3.55
N TRP A 55 40.02 -30.91 -4.54
CA TRP A 55 38.81 -31.68 -4.76
C TRP A 55 39.00 -33.15 -4.44
N SER A 56 37.96 -33.77 -3.90
CA SER A 56 37.84 -35.22 -3.73
C SER A 56 36.64 -35.73 -4.52
N GLY A 57 36.70 -36.98 -5.00
CA GLY A 57 35.61 -37.59 -5.80
C GLY A 57 35.61 -37.24 -7.30
N CYS A 58 36.53 -36.40 -7.78
CA CYS A 58 36.62 -35.95 -9.18
C CYS A 58 37.57 -36.76 -10.07
N ALA A 59 37.91 -38.01 -9.72
CA ALA A 59 38.90 -38.82 -10.45
C ALA A 59 40.25 -38.09 -10.73
N GLY A 60 40.69 -37.21 -9.81
CA GLY A 60 41.91 -36.42 -9.95
C GLY A 60 41.79 -35.13 -10.78
N GLY A 61 40.58 -34.78 -11.24
CA GLY A 61 40.26 -33.53 -11.94
C GLY A 61 39.53 -32.50 -11.08
N VAL A 62 38.81 -31.59 -11.74
CA VAL A 62 37.94 -30.56 -11.14
C VAL A 62 36.52 -30.69 -11.73
N PRO A 63 35.46 -30.32 -10.99
CA PRO A 63 34.10 -30.42 -11.51
C PRO A 63 33.88 -29.58 -12.77
N GLY A 64 33.30 -30.19 -13.81
CA GLY A 64 32.92 -29.59 -15.08
C GLY A 64 31.40 -29.48 -15.29
N ALA A 65 31.01 -29.19 -16.53
CA ALA A 65 29.64 -28.78 -16.90
C ALA A 65 28.53 -29.81 -16.61
N ALA A 66 28.86 -31.11 -16.48
CA ALA A 66 27.92 -32.17 -16.15
C ALA A 66 27.94 -32.55 -14.65
N ASP A 67 28.96 -32.11 -13.92
CA ASP A 67 29.27 -32.62 -12.59
C ASP A 67 28.50 -31.90 -11.47
N THR A 68 28.50 -32.53 -10.30
CA THR A 68 28.02 -31.94 -9.05
C THR A 68 29.21 -31.47 -8.20
N ALA A 69 29.28 -30.19 -7.90
CA ALA A 69 30.21 -29.65 -6.92
C ALA A 69 29.54 -29.54 -5.53
N VAL A 70 30.20 -30.03 -4.49
CA VAL A 70 29.73 -29.97 -3.09
C VAL A 70 30.72 -29.14 -2.27
N VAL A 71 30.23 -28.06 -1.68
CA VAL A 71 31.01 -27.11 -0.89
C VAL A 71 30.31 -26.86 0.44
N SER A 72 30.92 -27.33 1.52
CA SER A 72 30.38 -27.20 2.88
C SER A 72 31.19 -26.29 3.80
N SER A 73 32.43 -25.98 3.42
CA SER A 73 33.35 -25.11 4.17
C SER A 73 34.54 -24.69 3.29
N GLY A 74 35.44 -23.87 3.83
CA GLY A 74 36.67 -23.43 3.12
C GLY A 74 36.50 -22.14 2.33
N THR A 75 37.51 -21.79 1.54
CA THR A 75 37.54 -20.60 0.67
C THR A 75 38.03 -20.97 -0.72
N ILE A 76 37.15 -20.83 -1.72
CA ILE A 76 37.42 -21.14 -3.11
C ILE A 76 37.55 -19.83 -3.89
N THR A 77 38.66 -19.65 -4.60
CA THR A 77 38.87 -18.51 -5.50
C THR A 77 38.64 -18.92 -6.95
N LEU A 78 37.72 -18.23 -7.63
CA LEU A 78 37.43 -18.36 -9.05
C LEU A 78 38.42 -17.51 -9.85
N THR A 79 39.51 -18.12 -10.32
CA THR A 79 40.54 -17.46 -11.15
C THR A 79 40.20 -17.46 -12.64
N SER A 80 39.17 -18.20 -13.05
CA SER A 80 38.61 -18.20 -14.40
C SER A 80 37.10 -18.45 -14.34
N ASN A 81 36.40 -18.24 -15.45
CA ASN A 81 34.97 -18.61 -15.54
C ASN A 81 34.79 -20.12 -15.35
N VAL A 82 33.74 -20.50 -14.63
CA VAL A 82 33.40 -21.89 -14.33
C VAL A 82 31.98 -22.19 -14.79
N THR A 83 31.77 -23.37 -15.37
CA THR A 83 30.45 -23.90 -15.70
C THR A 83 30.30 -25.30 -15.10
N LEU A 84 29.18 -25.55 -14.43
CA LEU A 84 28.91 -26.81 -13.74
C LEU A 84 27.44 -27.23 -13.84
N GLY A 85 27.19 -28.53 -13.64
CA GLY A 85 25.85 -29.09 -13.66
C GLY A 85 25.08 -28.65 -12.40
N THR A 86 25.51 -29.14 -11.25
CA THR A 86 24.87 -28.85 -9.96
C THR A 86 25.86 -28.31 -8.93
N LEU A 87 25.48 -27.28 -8.17
CA LEU A 87 26.22 -26.83 -6.98
C LEU A 87 25.39 -27.08 -5.72
N THR A 88 25.96 -27.84 -4.78
CA THR A 88 25.47 -27.94 -3.41
C THR A 88 26.37 -27.10 -2.52
N PHE A 89 25.90 -25.92 -2.11
CA PHE A 89 26.66 -24.96 -1.31
C PHE A 89 26.00 -24.75 0.05
N SER A 90 26.61 -25.29 1.11
CA SER A 90 26.08 -25.24 2.47
C SER A 90 26.95 -24.46 3.45
N GLY A 91 28.15 -24.05 3.05
CA GLY A 91 29.04 -23.25 3.88
C GLY A 91 30.39 -22.96 3.22
N GLY A 92 31.13 -22.00 3.77
CA GLY A 92 32.39 -21.51 3.20
C GLY A 92 32.23 -20.24 2.37
N THR A 93 33.25 -19.90 1.58
CA THR A 93 33.27 -18.72 0.70
C THR A 93 33.67 -19.11 -0.72
N ILE A 94 32.90 -18.69 -1.72
CA ILE A 94 33.30 -18.69 -3.13
C ILE A 94 33.52 -17.24 -3.55
N GLN A 95 34.74 -16.89 -3.92
CA GLN A 95 35.19 -15.52 -4.16
C GLN A 95 35.90 -15.38 -5.51
N GLY A 96 36.32 -14.16 -5.84
CA GLY A 96 36.97 -13.80 -7.10
C GLY A 96 36.03 -13.22 -8.15
N ASN A 97 36.61 -12.46 -9.07
CA ASN A 97 35.87 -11.67 -10.06
C ASN A 97 35.34 -12.48 -11.25
N SER A 98 35.67 -13.77 -11.36
CA SER A 98 35.23 -14.61 -12.47
C SER A 98 33.78 -15.07 -12.32
N ASN A 99 33.16 -15.46 -13.43
CA ASN A 99 31.77 -15.89 -13.45
C ASN A 99 31.61 -17.37 -13.10
N LEU A 100 30.47 -17.71 -12.48
CA LEU A 100 30.07 -19.07 -12.17
C LEU A 100 28.69 -19.34 -12.76
N VAL A 101 28.59 -20.24 -13.73
CA VAL A 101 27.32 -20.63 -14.34
C VAL A 101 26.98 -22.04 -13.89
N VAL A 102 25.78 -22.23 -13.35
CA VAL A 102 25.32 -23.52 -12.86
C VAL A 102 23.95 -23.86 -13.46
N THR A 103 23.68 -25.13 -13.72
CA THR A 103 22.33 -25.56 -14.11
C THR A 103 21.42 -25.55 -12.89
N ASN A 104 21.79 -26.27 -11.82
CA ASN A 104 21.01 -26.29 -10.58
C ASN A 104 21.88 -25.90 -9.39
N MET A 105 21.27 -25.30 -8.38
CA MET A 105 21.92 -24.89 -7.15
C MET A 105 21.05 -25.19 -5.94
N THR A 106 21.59 -25.92 -4.97
CA THR A 106 21.09 -25.94 -3.60
C THR A 106 22.03 -25.08 -2.76
N TRP A 107 21.56 -23.91 -2.34
CA TRP A 107 22.34 -22.95 -1.58
C TRP A 107 21.71 -22.74 -0.21
N THR A 108 22.26 -23.40 0.80
CA THR A 108 21.75 -23.37 2.18
C THR A 108 22.68 -22.65 3.15
N GLY A 109 23.88 -22.27 2.71
CA GLY A 109 24.80 -21.49 3.52
C GLY A 109 26.04 -21.03 2.76
N GLY A 110 26.83 -20.18 3.40
CA GLY A 110 28.08 -19.66 2.86
C GLY A 110 27.94 -18.33 2.13
N THR A 111 29.07 -17.82 1.65
CA THR A 111 29.19 -16.49 1.02
C THR A 111 29.69 -16.59 -0.42
N PHE A 112 28.98 -15.93 -1.32
CA PHE A 112 29.47 -15.57 -2.64
C PHE A 112 30.03 -14.15 -2.58
N LYS A 113 31.33 -13.98 -2.83
CA LYS A 113 32.06 -12.72 -2.62
C LYS A 113 32.68 -12.18 -3.92
N ASP A 114 32.97 -10.88 -3.92
CA ASP A 114 33.61 -10.09 -4.98
C ASP A 114 32.73 -9.90 -6.23
N ALA A 115 33.18 -9.05 -7.17
CA ALA A 115 32.34 -8.50 -8.24
C ALA A 115 31.95 -9.49 -9.39
N GLY A 116 32.23 -10.79 -9.26
CA GLY A 116 31.85 -11.77 -10.27
C GLY A 116 30.33 -11.96 -10.40
N THR A 117 29.87 -12.65 -11.44
CA THR A 117 28.45 -13.04 -11.59
C THR A 117 28.28 -14.54 -11.37
N THR A 118 27.29 -14.92 -10.56
CA THR A 118 26.78 -16.30 -10.50
C THR A 118 25.41 -16.41 -11.12
N THR A 119 25.24 -17.31 -12.08
CA THR A 119 23.98 -17.53 -12.81
C THR A 119 23.47 -18.94 -12.57
N VAL A 120 22.20 -19.06 -12.20
CA VAL A 120 21.50 -20.35 -12.04
C VAL A 120 20.43 -20.47 -13.11
N ASN A 121 20.63 -21.36 -14.08
CA ASN A 121 19.75 -21.49 -15.25
C ASN A 121 18.48 -22.30 -15.00
N GLY A 122 18.57 -23.31 -14.13
CA GLY A 122 17.48 -24.20 -13.73
C GLY A 122 16.96 -23.85 -12.34
N THR A 123 17.14 -24.74 -11.38
CA THR A 123 16.58 -24.57 -10.03
C THR A 123 17.57 -23.92 -9.08
N LEU A 124 17.13 -22.91 -8.34
CA LEU A 124 17.82 -22.33 -7.18
C LEU A 124 17.01 -22.60 -5.90
N ASP A 125 17.43 -23.58 -5.11
CA ASP A 125 16.80 -23.87 -3.82
C ASP A 125 17.62 -23.23 -2.68
N MET A 126 17.00 -22.27 -1.99
CA MET A 126 17.56 -21.60 -0.81
C MET A 126 16.80 -21.94 0.48
N SER A 127 16.09 -23.07 0.49
CA SER A 127 15.23 -23.44 1.61
C SER A 127 16.02 -23.76 2.88
N ASN A 128 15.52 -23.29 4.03
CA ASN A 128 16.18 -23.35 5.34
C ASN A 128 17.63 -22.80 5.34
N GLY A 129 17.95 -21.91 4.39
CA GLY A 129 19.30 -21.39 4.19
C GLY A 129 19.58 -20.05 4.88
N SER A 130 20.86 -19.82 5.18
CA SER A 130 21.41 -18.50 5.54
C SER A 130 22.51 -18.13 4.55
N CYS A 131 22.10 -17.42 3.51
CA CYS A 131 22.83 -17.26 2.26
C CYS A 131 23.35 -15.82 2.12
N THR A 132 24.64 -15.62 1.82
CA THR A 132 25.24 -14.27 1.70
C THR A 132 25.80 -13.99 0.31
N LEU A 133 25.41 -12.86 -0.28
CA LEU A 133 26.13 -12.21 -1.38
C LEU A 133 26.90 -11.00 -0.83
N ASP A 134 28.19 -10.90 -1.14
CA ASP A 134 29.08 -9.84 -0.70
C ASP A 134 29.80 -9.22 -1.90
N GLY A 135 29.24 -8.12 -2.44
CA GLY A 135 29.72 -7.48 -3.67
C GLY A 135 29.46 -8.27 -4.95
N ARG A 136 28.86 -9.46 -4.86
CA ARG A 136 28.60 -10.35 -6.00
C ARG A 136 27.21 -10.14 -6.61
N THR A 137 27.10 -10.36 -7.93
CA THR A 137 25.81 -10.47 -8.61
C THR A 137 25.37 -11.92 -8.70
N LEU A 138 24.12 -12.21 -8.32
CA LEU A 138 23.45 -13.48 -8.59
C LEU A 138 22.26 -13.26 -9.52
N ILE A 139 22.19 -14.07 -10.58
CA ILE A 139 21.09 -14.09 -11.53
C ILE A 139 20.36 -15.43 -11.40
N ASN A 140 19.09 -15.36 -10.96
CA ASN A 140 18.17 -16.47 -11.10
C ASN A 140 17.55 -16.40 -12.49
N ALA A 141 17.86 -17.40 -13.32
CA ALA A 141 17.37 -17.55 -14.68
C ALA A 141 16.26 -18.59 -14.84
N GLY A 142 16.04 -19.44 -13.83
CA GLY A 142 14.98 -20.45 -13.81
C GLY A 142 14.02 -20.29 -12.62
N ALA A 143 13.93 -21.33 -11.78
CA ALA A 143 12.99 -21.38 -10.66
C ALA A 143 13.71 -21.31 -9.32
N ALA A 144 13.48 -20.22 -8.57
CA ALA A 144 14.02 -20.02 -7.23
C ALA A 144 12.99 -20.31 -6.14
N THR A 145 13.43 -20.89 -5.02
CA THR A 145 12.61 -21.09 -3.82
C THR A 145 13.33 -20.57 -2.57
N LEU A 146 12.65 -19.73 -1.78
CA LEU A 146 12.97 -19.46 -0.37
C LEU A 146 11.86 -20.06 0.50
N GLY A 147 12.08 -21.29 0.98
CA GLY A 147 11.13 -22.04 1.80
C GLY A 147 11.70 -22.50 3.13
N GLY A 148 10.85 -23.03 4.02
CA GLY A 148 11.28 -23.55 5.32
C GLY A 148 10.88 -22.70 6.52
N SER A 149 11.38 -23.00 7.71
CA SER A 149 10.95 -22.33 8.95
C SER A 149 11.49 -20.91 9.07
N SER A 150 12.78 -20.72 8.77
CA SER A 150 13.48 -19.43 8.74
C SER A 150 14.47 -19.41 7.57
N VAL A 151 14.45 -18.37 6.75
CA VAL A 151 15.37 -18.20 5.61
C VAL A 151 15.88 -16.77 5.57
N TYR A 152 17.18 -16.63 5.31
CA TYR A 152 17.87 -15.36 5.19
C TYR A 152 18.68 -15.31 3.89
N LEU A 153 18.44 -14.29 3.09
CA LEU A 153 19.35 -13.86 2.03
C LEU A 153 19.94 -12.51 2.43
N VAL A 154 21.26 -12.43 2.59
CA VAL A 154 21.99 -11.23 2.99
C VAL A 154 22.69 -10.64 1.78
N LEU A 155 22.42 -9.37 1.47
CA LEU A 155 23.09 -8.63 0.39
C LEU A 155 24.00 -7.55 0.99
N LEU A 156 25.32 -7.68 0.79
CA LEU A 156 26.36 -6.78 1.32
C LEU A 156 27.12 -6.08 0.18
N ASN A 157 27.69 -4.91 0.47
CA ASN A 157 28.72 -4.26 -0.36
C ASN A 157 28.37 -4.15 -1.86
N ASN A 158 27.16 -3.67 -2.16
CA ASN A 158 26.58 -3.55 -3.51
C ASN A 158 26.28 -4.89 -4.20
N ALA A 159 26.14 -5.98 -3.45
CA ALA A 159 25.63 -7.24 -3.98
C ALA A 159 24.27 -7.04 -4.66
N VAL A 160 24.04 -7.79 -5.74
CA VAL A 160 22.80 -7.74 -6.51
C VAL A 160 22.22 -9.14 -6.65
N PHE A 161 20.96 -9.31 -6.29
CA PHE A 161 20.17 -10.47 -6.68
C PHE A 161 19.17 -10.04 -7.76
N THR A 162 19.15 -10.74 -8.89
CA THR A 162 18.19 -10.50 -9.97
C THR A 162 17.37 -11.75 -10.25
N ASN A 163 16.05 -11.65 -10.07
CA ASN A 163 15.10 -12.59 -10.67
C ASN A 163 14.76 -12.09 -12.08
N GLN A 164 15.40 -12.68 -13.10
CA GLN A 164 15.35 -12.14 -14.45
C GLN A 164 14.00 -12.37 -15.15
N THR A 165 13.78 -11.72 -16.29
CA THR A 165 12.59 -11.94 -17.12
C THR A 165 12.42 -13.42 -17.49
N GLY A 166 11.21 -13.96 -17.31
CA GLY A 166 10.91 -15.38 -17.52
C GLY A 166 11.22 -16.29 -16.34
N ALA A 167 12.04 -15.84 -15.38
CA ALA A 167 12.33 -16.59 -14.16
C ALA A 167 11.21 -16.45 -13.12
N SER A 168 11.12 -17.42 -12.23
CA SER A 168 10.19 -17.41 -11.11
C SER A 168 10.92 -17.50 -9.77
N MET A 169 10.34 -16.88 -8.75
CA MET A 169 10.83 -16.95 -7.38
C MET A 169 9.65 -17.12 -6.42
N GLN A 170 9.71 -18.18 -5.62
CA GLN A 170 8.65 -18.54 -4.69
C GLN A 170 9.10 -18.33 -3.24
N PHE A 171 8.30 -17.60 -2.47
CA PHE A 171 8.37 -17.55 -1.01
C PHE A 171 7.37 -18.55 -0.42
N SER A 172 7.88 -19.58 0.27
CA SER A 172 7.11 -20.69 0.85
C SER A 172 7.48 -20.97 2.32
N HIS A 173 8.07 -20.00 3.01
CA HIS A 173 8.44 -20.12 4.43
C HIS A 173 7.24 -20.19 5.36
N THR A 174 7.29 -21.00 6.42
CA THR A 174 6.15 -21.30 7.30
C THR A 174 6.00 -20.35 8.50
N SER A 175 6.98 -19.49 8.79
CA SER A 175 6.89 -18.50 9.87
C SER A 175 7.17 -17.07 9.39
N SER A 176 8.41 -16.78 8.98
CA SER A 176 8.84 -15.53 8.39
C SER A 176 10.09 -15.77 7.55
N GLY A 177 10.19 -15.09 6.42
CA GLY A 177 11.32 -15.16 5.50
C GLY A 177 11.86 -13.75 5.30
N GLN A 178 13.18 -13.61 5.23
CA GLN A 178 13.84 -12.31 5.18
C GLN A 178 14.84 -12.24 4.03
N ILE A 179 14.71 -11.22 3.19
CA ILE A 179 15.79 -10.75 2.33
C ILE A 179 16.30 -9.47 2.97
N THR A 180 17.49 -9.56 3.55
CA THR A 180 18.11 -8.52 4.36
C THR A 180 19.34 -7.91 3.66
N TYR A 181 19.76 -6.76 4.16
CA TYR A 181 21.01 -6.11 3.81
C TYR A 181 21.65 -5.59 5.10
N SER A 182 22.95 -5.35 5.09
CA SER A 182 23.61 -4.61 6.18
C SER A 182 24.49 -3.49 5.62
N THR A 183 25.81 -3.59 5.73
CA THR A 183 26.74 -2.53 5.33
C THR A 183 26.90 -2.45 3.80
N GLY A 184 26.98 -1.22 3.27
CA GLY A 184 27.27 -0.96 1.85
C GLY A 184 26.08 -1.05 0.89
N SER A 185 24.88 -1.38 1.39
CA SER A 185 23.64 -1.62 0.63
C SER A 185 23.74 -2.78 -0.37
N GLY A 186 22.64 -3.46 -0.66
CA GLY A 186 22.54 -4.47 -1.72
C GLY A 186 21.20 -4.29 -2.45
N THR A 187 21.05 -4.82 -3.65
CA THR A 187 19.84 -4.61 -4.46
C THR A 187 19.17 -5.92 -4.83
N PHE A 188 17.85 -5.97 -4.66
CA PHE A 188 17.01 -7.06 -5.15
C PHE A 188 16.15 -6.58 -6.32
N ASN A 189 16.40 -7.11 -7.51
CA ASN A 189 15.65 -6.78 -8.73
C ASN A 189 14.72 -7.91 -9.11
N ASN A 190 13.48 -7.58 -9.44
CA ASN A 190 12.52 -8.50 -10.02
C ASN A 190 12.04 -8.01 -11.40
N SER A 191 12.44 -8.74 -12.44
CA SER A 191 11.89 -8.63 -13.79
C SER A 191 11.09 -9.87 -14.20
N GLY A 192 11.11 -10.92 -13.39
CA GLY A 192 10.34 -12.14 -13.54
C GLY A 192 9.07 -12.17 -12.70
N TYR A 193 8.71 -13.35 -12.21
CA TYR A 193 7.51 -13.59 -11.41
C TYR A 193 7.84 -14.01 -9.98
N ILE A 194 7.46 -13.18 -9.01
CA ILE A 194 7.53 -13.49 -7.58
C ILE A 194 6.16 -13.96 -7.09
N THR A 195 6.15 -15.03 -6.29
CA THR A 195 4.95 -15.49 -5.58
C THR A 195 5.19 -15.64 -4.08
N LYS A 196 4.27 -15.14 -3.27
CA LYS A 196 4.12 -15.57 -1.87
C LYS A 196 2.91 -16.50 -1.79
N THR A 197 3.15 -17.78 -1.52
CA THR A 197 2.13 -18.83 -1.63
C THR A 197 1.31 -19.00 -0.35
N PHE A 198 0.23 -19.79 -0.42
CA PHE A 198 -0.61 -20.12 0.73
C PHE A 198 0.14 -20.79 1.88
N ALA A 199 1.20 -21.54 1.56
CA ALA A 199 2.07 -22.16 2.57
C ALA A 199 2.81 -21.13 3.43
N SER A 200 2.88 -19.86 2.99
CA SER A 200 3.56 -18.79 3.70
C SER A 200 2.64 -17.97 4.60
N SER A 201 2.38 -18.48 5.80
CA SER A 201 1.80 -17.68 6.89
C SER A 201 2.82 -16.67 7.41
N GLY A 202 2.40 -15.45 7.71
CA GLY A 202 3.27 -14.40 8.25
C GLY A 202 3.94 -13.51 7.20
N PHE A 203 5.06 -12.89 7.57
CA PHE A 203 5.70 -11.83 6.80
C PHE A 203 6.80 -12.37 5.86
N THR A 204 6.87 -11.83 4.66
CA THR A 204 8.09 -11.79 3.84
C THR A 204 8.68 -10.40 3.99
N TYR A 205 9.81 -10.26 4.66
CA TYR A 205 10.47 -8.97 4.82
C TYR A 205 11.50 -8.76 3.71
N ILE A 206 11.36 -7.65 3.00
CA ILE A 206 12.33 -7.17 2.01
C ILE A 206 12.93 -5.89 2.57
N TYR A 207 14.10 -6.02 3.20
CA TYR A 207 14.84 -4.87 3.69
C TYR A 207 15.72 -4.29 2.58
N ALA A 208 16.28 -5.11 1.69
CA ALA A 208 17.09 -4.58 0.59
C ALA A 208 16.27 -3.65 -0.32
N PRO A 209 16.88 -2.61 -0.93
CA PRO A 209 16.31 -1.94 -2.10
C PRO A 209 15.69 -2.94 -3.07
N PHE A 210 14.43 -2.71 -3.42
CA PHE A 210 13.62 -3.62 -4.21
C PHE A 210 13.03 -2.91 -5.42
N ASN A 211 13.50 -3.29 -6.60
CA ASN A 211 12.99 -2.76 -7.86
C ASN A 211 12.17 -3.83 -8.59
N ASN A 212 10.94 -3.49 -8.94
CA ASN A 212 10.03 -4.39 -9.63
C ASN A 212 9.64 -3.84 -11.01
N SER A 213 10.11 -4.50 -12.05
CA SER A 213 9.59 -4.37 -13.43
C SER A 213 8.77 -5.59 -13.87
N GLY A 214 8.85 -6.69 -13.12
CA GLY A 214 8.07 -7.91 -13.34
C GLY A 214 6.76 -7.93 -12.55
N SER A 215 6.37 -9.12 -12.08
CA SER A 215 5.13 -9.31 -11.30
C SER A 215 5.41 -9.87 -9.92
N VAL A 216 4.68 -9.39 -8.91
CA VAL A 216 4.60 -9.92 -7.54
C VAL A 216 3.15 -10.30 -7.26
N ALA A 217 2.90 -11.57 -6.93
CA ALA A 217 1.60 -12.06 -6.52
C ALA A 217 1.63 -12.58 -5.07
N VAL A 218 0.74 -12.05 -4.23
CA VAL A 218 0.67 -12.36 -2.81
C VAL A 218 -0.64 -13.08 -2.51
N ALA A 219 -0.56 -14.38 -2.22
CA ALA A 219 -1.72 -15.22 -1.97
C ALA A 219 -2.08 -15.37 -0.49
N ASN A 220 -1.12 -15.18 0.41
CA ASN A 220 -1.32 -15.28 1.86
C ASN A 220 -0.27 -14.44 2.61
N GLY A 221 -0.56 -14.08 3.86
CA GLY A 221 0.34 -13.30 4.71
C GLY A 221 0.68 -11.92 4.15
N THR A 222 1.78 -11.35 4.61
CA THR A 222 2.22 -9.99 4.22
C THR A 222 3.51 -10.04 3.44
N PHE A 223 3.56 -9.40 2.27
CA PHE A 223 4.80 -9.05 1.58
C PHE A 223 5.18 -7.62 1.97
N GLN A 224 6.22 -7.45 2.78
CA GLN A 224 6.57 -6.17 3.40
C GLN A 224 7.91 -5.64 2.88
N MET A 225 7.87 -4.45 2.29
CA MET A 225 9.07 -3.65 2.00
C MET A 225 9.39 -2.77 3.21
N SER A 226 10.63 -2.85 3.70
CA SER A 226 11.13 -2.05 4.83
C SER A 226 12.58 -1.62 4.63
N PRO A 227 12.93 -0.96 3.52
CA PRO A 227 14.30 -0.53 3.27
C PRO A 227 14.74 0.62 4.19
N ALA A 228 16.02 1.02 4.09
CA ALA A 228 16.49 2.23 4.74
C ALA A 228 15.61 3.42 4.34
N SER A 229 15.48 4.40 5.23
CA SER A 229 14.67 5.61 4.98
C SER A 229 15.13 6.42 3.77
N SER A 230 16.42 6.35 3.42
CA SER A 230 17.01 7.01 2.24
C SER A 230 16.88 6.22 0.94
N THR A 231 16.43 4.96 0.99
CA THR A 231 16.31 4.11 -0.20
C THR A 231 15.14 4.54 -1.07
N ILE A 232 15.35 4.51 -2.39
CA ILE A 232 14.31 4.70 -3.39
C ILE A 232 14.11 3.38 -4.14
N ASN A 233 12.88 2.87 -4.07
CA ASN A 233 12.41 1.69 -4.78
C ASN A 233 11.51 2.11 -5.94
N THR A 234 11.50 1.32 -7.01
CA THR A 234 10.61 1.53 -8.15
C THR A 234 9.71 0.33 -8.39
N ASN A 235 8.43 0.56 -8.68
CA ASN A 235 7.52 -0.44 -9.22
C ASN A 235 6.95 0.05 -10.55
N THR A 236 7.53 -0.43 -11.66
CA THR A 236 6.99 -0.26 -13.02
C THR A 236 6.20 -1.48 -13.49
N GLY A 237 6.27 -2.58 -12.73
CA GLY A 237 5.57 -3.82 -12.98
C GLY A 237 4.23 -3.95 -12.25
N THR A 238 3.82 -5.17 -11.94
CA THR A 238 2.54 -5.45 -11.25
C THR A 238 2.76 -6.01 -9.86
N TRP A 239 2.07 -5.45 -8.87
CA TRP A 239 1.90 -6.03 -7.54
C TRP A 239 0.44 -6.36 -7.32
N ARG A 240 0.14 -7.60 -6.93
CA ARG A 240 -1.24 -8.07 -6.77
C ARG A 240 -1.45 -8.92 -5.53
N THR A 241 -2.42 -8.56 -4.71
CA THR A 241 -3.00 -9.48 -3.72
C THR A 241 -4.02 -10.40 -4.40
N THR A 242 -3.91 -11.71 -4.19
CA THR A 242 -4.77 -12.69 -4.86
C THR A 242 -5.85 -13.29 -3.95
N SER A 243 -5.88 -12.88 -2.69
CA SER A 243 -6.87 -13.28 -1.69
C SER A 243 -7.15 -12.13 -0.72
N ALA A 244 -8.31 -12.16 -0.06
CA ALA A 244 -8.70 -11.12 0.90
C ALA A 244 -7.83 -11.06 2.16
N GLY A 245 -7.17 -12.18 2.52
CA GLY A 245 -6.27 -12.26 3.68
C GLY A 245 -4.82 -11.88 3.38
N ALA A 246 -4.47 -11.63 2.12
CA ALA A 246 -3.13 -11.23 1.72
C ALA A 246 -2.91 -9.72 1.89
N ALA A 247 -1.67 -9.33 2.20
CA ALA A 247 -1.29 -7.93 2.32
C ALA A 247 0.02 -7.61 1.58
N ILE A 248 0.08 -6.41 1.03
CA ILE A 248 1.33 -5.78 0.58
C ILE A 248 1.57 -4.59 1.49
N GLN A 249 2.73 -4.51 2.12
CA GLN A 249 3.04 -3.47 3.09
C GLN A 249 4.29 -2.69 2.69
N HIS A 250 4.20 -1.37 2.79
CA HIS A 250 5.35 -0.46 2.70
C HIS A 250 5.56 0.23 4.05
N SER A 251 6.73 0.06 4.66
CA SER A 251 6.99 0.54 6.03
C SER A 251 8.03 1.66 6.12
N SER A 252 8.89 1.86 5.11
CA SER A 252 9.98 2.84 5.14
C SER A 252 10.57 3.06 3.76
N GLY A 253 11.43 4.08 3.62
CA GLY A 253 12.02 4.48 2.33
C GLY A 253 11.03 5.22 1.43
N THR A 254 11.39 5.36 0.16
CA THR A 254 10.52 5.89 -0.88
C THR A 254 10.16 4.81 -1.89
N LEU A 255 8.90 4.69 -2.26
CA LEU A 255 8.42 3.85 -3.35
C LEU A 255 7.80 4.72 -4.44
N ASN A 256 8.37 4.67 -5.64
CA ASN A 256 7.78 5.28 -6.84
C ASN A 256 7.04 4.20 -7.63
N VAL A 257 5.77 4.47 -7.97
CA VAL A 257 4.87 3.53 -8.64
C VAL A 257 4.41 4.12 -9.97
N ASP A 258 4.89 3.50 -11.05
CA ASP A 258 4.47 3.77 -12.42
C ASP A 258 3.72 2.58 -13.04
N GLY A 259 3.73 1.43 -12.34
CA GLY A 259 3.06 0.20 -12.72
C GLY A 259 1.68 0.03 -12.09
N VAL A 260 1.33 -1.21 -11.74
CA VAL A 260 0.01 -1.58 -11.22
C VAL A 260 0.10 -2.09 -9.79
N ILE A 261 -0.80 -1.62 -8.91
CA ILE A 261 -1.08 -2.24 -7.61
C ILE A 261 -2.57 -2.56 -7.54
N THR A 262 -2.92 -3.83 -7.38
CA THR A 262 -4.32 -4.29 -7.46
C THR A 262 -4.60 -5.47 -6.52
N GLY A 263 -5.88 -5.82 -6.35
CA GLY A 263 -6.27 -7.09 -5.76
C GLY A 263 -7.30 -6.98 -4.65
N THR A 264 -7.67 -8.12 -4.09
CA THR A 264 -8.77 -8.27 -3.13
C THR A 264 -8.34 -8.12 -1.67
N GLY A 265 -7.03 -8.13 -1.41
CA GLY A 265 -6.44 -8.00 -0.08
C GLY A 265 -6.25 -6.56 0.37
N THR A 266 -5.25 -6.35 1.21
CA THR A 266 -4.93 -5.03 1.79
C THR A 266 -3.60 -4.50 1.27
N VAL A 267 -3.57 -3.23 0.89
CA VAL A 267 -2.32 -2.47 0.74
C VAL A 267 -2.16 -1.59 1.97
N TYR A 268 -1.05 -1.78 2.69
CA TYR A 268 -0.79 -1.13 3.98
C TYR A 268 0.44 -0.22 3.90
N PHE A 269 0.22 1.08 4.05
CA PHE A 269 1.26 2.11 4.08
C PHE A 269 1.55 2.50 5.53
N ALA A 270 2.52 1.81 6.15
CA ALA A 270 2.91 1.96 7.55
C ALA A 270 3.99 3.04 7.78
N GLY A 271 4.66 3.49 6.72
CA GLY A 271 5.68 4.54 6.81
C GLY A 271 6.36 4.83 5.48
N GLY A 272 7.26 5.82 5.51
CA GLY A 272 7.98 6.30 4.32
C GLY A 272 7.11 7.13 3.38
N THR A 273 7.59 7.29 2.15
CA THR A 273 6.91 8.02 1.07
C THR A 273 6.50 7.06 -0.04
N VAL A 274 5.28 7.18 -0.55
CA VAL A 274 4.80 6.43 -1.71
C VAL A 274 4.24 7.39 -2.73
N ASN A 275 4.83 7.42 -3.93
CA ASN A 275 4.41 8.27 -5.03
C ASN A 275 3.85 7.40 -6.15
N PHE A 276 2.56 7.46 -6.40
CA PHE A 276 1.97 6.98 -7.64
C PHE A 276 2.05 8.11 -8.66
N ASN A 277 2.89 7.94 -9.70
CA ASN A 277 3.09 8.99 -10.70
C ASN A 277 2.11 8.82 -11.86
N THR A 278 2.11 7.64 -12.51
CA THR A 278 1.28 7.36 -13.70
C THR A 278 0.63 5.96 -13.68
N GLY A 279 0.73 5.26 -12.54
CA GLY A 279 0.29 3.86 -12.41
C GLY A 279 -1.21 3.65 -12.25
N THR A 280 -1.63 2.39 -12.14
CA THR A 280 -3.02 2.00 -11.81
C THR A 280 -3.10 1.47 -10.38
N TYR A 281 -4.07 1.96 -9.62
CA TYR A 281 -4.38 1.51 -8.26
C TYR A 281 -5.82 0.99 -8.16
N SER A 282 -5.95 -0.28 -7.77
CA SER A 282 -7.21 -1.02 -7.77
C SER A 282 -7.27 -2.06 -6.62
N SER A 283 -6.91 -1.65 -5.40
CA SER A 283 -6.92 -2.52 -4.21
C SER A 283 -8.20 -2.36 -3.40
N THR A 284 -8.88 -3.46 -3.04
CA THR A 284 -10.12 -3.43 -2.24
C THR A 284 -9.97 -2.70 -0.90
N ASN A 285 -8.86 -2.93 -0.19
CA ASN A 285 -8.58 -2.29 1.09
C ASN A 285 -7.27 -1.51 1.04
N THR A 286 -7.30 -0.30 1.58
CA THR A 286 -6.15 0.60 1.72
C THR A 286 -6.06 1.07 3.17
N THR A 287 -4.90 0.90 3.77
CA THR A 287 -4.64 1.42 5.12
C THR A 287 -3.42 2.34 5.08
N VAL A 288 -3.56 3.54 5.63
CA VAL A 288 -2.46 4.50 5.82
C VAL A 288 -2.30 4.76 7.31
N ASN A 289 -1.12 4.44 7.83
CA ASN A 289 -0.77 4.60 9.25
C ASN A 289 0.70 5.00 9.37
N GLY A 290 1.00 6.24 8.98
CA GLY A 290 2.30 6.88 9.21
C GLY A 290 3.08 7.21 7.94
N ALA A 291 2.64 6.72 6.79
CA ALA A 291 3.23 7.06 5.50
C ALA A 291 2.73 8.41 4.95
N THR A 292 3.50 8.99 4.03
CA THR A 292 3.03 10.01 3.10
C THR A 292 2.78 9.36 1.75
N VAL A 293 1.52 9.35 1.30
CA VAL A 293 1.10 8.71 0.04
C VAL A 293 0.53 9.77 -0.88
N LEU A 294 1.05 9.84 -2.10
CA LEU A 294 0.58 10.73 -3.16
C LEU A 294 0.07 9.91 -4.34
N PHE A 295 -1.18 10.15 -4.72
CA PHE A 295 -1.73 9.77 -6.02
C PHE A 295 -1.69 11.01 -6.92
N ALA A 296 -0.66 11.12 -7.77
CA ALA A 296 -0.40 12.30 -8.58
C ALA A 296 -1.26 12.34 -9.86
N PRO A 297 -1.32 13.49 -10.58
CA PRO A 297 -2.02 13.59 -11.86
C PRO A 297 -1.65 12.49 -12.84
N GLY A 298 -2.67 11.85 -13.42
CA GLY A 298 -2.48 10.75 -14.37
C GLY A 298 -2.43 9.37 -13.74
N THR A 299 -2.46 9.27 -12.41
CA THR A 299 -2.69 7.99 -11.73
C THR A 299 -4.14 7.53 -11.92
N SER A 300 -4.34 6.28 -12.33
CA SER A 300 -5.67 5.69 -12.50
C SER A 300 -6.13 5.01 -11.20
N PHE A 301 -7.17 5.55 -10.55
CA PHE A 301 -7.75 5.01 -9.32
C PHE A 301 -9.15 4.46 -9.61
N THR A 302 -9.29 3.13 -9.77
CA THR A 302 -10.46 2.55 -10.45
C THR A 302 -11.42 1.74 -9.57
N THR A 303 -11.25 1.72 -8.25
CA THR A 303 -12.05 0.86 -7.36
C THR A 303 -12.72 1.61 -6.21
N SER A 304 -13.91 1.12 -5.83
CA SER A 304 -14.60 1.55 -4.62
C SER A 304 -13.93 0.92 -3.39
N ASN A 305 -13.01 1.68 -2.79
CA ASN A 305 -12.10 1.15 -1.77
C ASN A 305 -12.63 1.35 -0.36
N ASN A 306 -12.29 0.41 0.53
CA ASN A 306 -12.30 0.69 1.96
C ASN A 306 -10.97 1.35 2.31
N LEU A 307 -11.03 2.57 2.85
CA LEU A 307 -9.88 3.35 3.28
C LEU A 307 -9.87 3.45 4.80
N THR A 308 -8.76 3.08 5.43
CA THR A 308 -8.49 3.39 6.83
C THR A 308 -7.31 4.35 6.92
N LEU A 309 -7.51 5.50 7.55
CA LEU A 309 -6.47 6.51 7.78
C LEU A 309 -6.39 6.81 9.28
N SER A 310 -5.35 6.30 9.93
CA SER A 310 -5.14 6.50 11.37
C SER A 310 -4.02 7.48 11.67
N SER A 311 -3.05 7.63 10.76
CA SER A 311 -1.97 8.62 10.84
C SER A 311 -1.29 8.79 9.48
N GLY A 312 -0.39 9.77 9.33
CA GLY A 312 0.27 10.08 8.06
C GLY A 312 -0.56 10.98 7.15
N THR A 313 -0.20 11.04 5.87
CA THR A 313 -0.87 11.87 4.86
C THR A 313 -1.25 11.03 3.65
N LEU A 314 -2.50 11.11 3.22
CA LEU A 314 -2.98 10.58 1.95
C LEU A 314 -3.44 11.74 1.07
N ASN A 315 -2.73 11.95 -0.04
CA ASN A 315 -3.02 12.98 -1.03
C ASN A 315 -3.62 12.34 -2.29
N LEU A 316 -4.89 12.65 -2.56
CA LEU A 316 -5.65 12.20 -3.71
C LEU A 316 -5.76 13.33 -4.73
N SER A 317 -4.89 13.27 -5.74
CA SER A 317 -4.62 14.33 -6.71
C SER A 317 -4.48 13.76 -8.13
N THR A 318 -5.28 12.74 -8.44
CA THR A 318 -5.28 11.99 -9.71
C THR A 318 -5.71 12.84 -10.91
N GLY A 319 -6.48 13.90 -10.68
CA GLY A 319 -7.09 14.75 -11.69
C GLY A 319 -8.52 14.33 -12.09
N ALA A 320 -9.13 13.39 -11.36
CA ALA A 320 -10.49 12.92 -11.59
C ALA A 320 -11.21 12.60 -10.26
N PRO A 321 -12.56 12.63 -10.21
CA PRO A 321 -13.29 12.27 -9.01
C PRO A 321 -13.02 10.82 -8.56
N ILE A 322 -12.89 10.62 -7.24
CA ILE A 322 -12.64 9.31 -6.64
C ILE A 322 -13.86 8.84 -5.85
N THR A 323 -14.29 7.60 -6.11
CA THR A 323 -15.36 6.95 -5.34
C THR A 323 -14.79 6.00 -4.29
N LEU A 324 -15.20 6.16 -3.03
CA LEU A 324 -14.80 5.33 -1.89
C LEU A 324 -16.04 4.70 -1.24
N LYS A 325 -15.92 3.43 -0.84
CA LYS A 325 -17.01 2.72 -0.17
C LYS A 325 -17.11 3.14 1.29
N THR A 326 -16.02 2.93 2.02
CA THR A 326 -15.94 3.28 3.44
C THR A 326 -14.65 4.04 3.65
N VAL A 327 -14.73 5.20 4.30
CA VAL A 327 -13.56 5.91 4.84
C VAL A 327 -13.67 5.87 6.35
N THR A 328 -12.66 5.31 7.00
CA THR A 328 -12.50 5.36 8.46
C THR A 328 -11.28 6.21 8.76
N GLN A 329 -11.51 7.44 9.21
CA GLN A 329 -10.45 8.38 9.54
C GLN A 329 -10.49 8.68 11.04
N SER A 330 -9.49 8.15 11.74
CA SER A 330 -9.27 8.38 13.18
C SER A 330 -8.07 9.29 13.46
N GLY A 331 -7.31 9.66 12.42
CA GLY A 331 -6.18 10.57 12.49
C GLY A 331 -5.63 10.90 11.11
N GLY A 332 -4.42 11.46 11.05
CA GLY A 332 -3.75 11.81 9.80
C GLY A 332 -4.46 12.87 8.96
N THR A 333 -3.97 13.10 7.75
CA THR A 333 -4.48 14.09 6.81
C THR A 333 -4.92 13.44 5.50
N LEU A 334 -6.20 13.55 5.16
CA LEU A 334 -6.75 13.27 3.84
C LEU A 334 -6.79 14.59 3.06
N THR A 335 -6.07 14.69 1.95
CA THR A 335 -5.90 15.92 1.18
C THR A 335 -5.88 15.65 -0.32
N GLY A 336 -5.60 16.69 -1.10
CA GLY A 336 -5.54 16.64 -2.56
C GLY A 336 -6.69 17.38 -3.22
N PHE A 337 -6.60 17.50 -4.54
CA PHE A 337 -7.52 18.30 -5.36
C PHE A 337 -8.54 17.46 -6.13
N ASP A 338 -8.69 16.17 -5.84
CA ASP A 338 -9.79 15.38 -6.38
C ASP A 338 -11.09 15.58 -5.57
N ASP A 339 -12.22 15.61 -6.28
CA ASP A 339 -13.53 15.44 -5.64
C ASP A 339 -13.68 14.01 -5.12
N LEU A 340 -14.28 13.86 -3.94
CA LEU A 340 -14.49 12.57 -3.30
C LEU A 340 -15.98 12.25 -3.21
N ILE A 341 -16.34 11.03 -3.58
CA ILE A 341 -17.70 10.48 -3.40
C ILE A 341 -17.57 9.31 -2.42
N ILE A 342 -18.08 9.47 -1.22
CA ILE A 342 -17.90 8.52 -0.11
C ILE A 342 -19.26 7.95 0.28
N ALA A 343 -19.44 6.63 0.24
CA ALA A 343 -20.70 6.05 0.70
C ALA A 343 -20.84 6.11 2.23
N THR A 344 -19.83 5.66 2.98
CA THR A 344 -19.79 5.76 4.45
C THR A 344 -18.51 6.44 4.92
N TYR A 345 -18.63 7.48 5.71
CA TYR A 345 -17.49 8.19 6.30
C TYR A 345 -17.58 8.14 7.82
N ASN A 346 -16.73 7.34 8.44
CA ASN A 346 -16.52 7.32 9.89
C ASN A 346 -15.36 8.26 10.22
N TRP A 347 -15.67 9.43 10.76
CA TRP A 347 -14.72 10.50 10.98
C TRP A 347 -14.64 10.87 12.45
N SER A 348 -13.68 10.26 13.16
CA SER A 348 -13.47 10.45 14.59
C SER A 348 -12.21 11.26 14.90
N GLY A 349 -11.29 11.41 13.94
CA GLY A 349 -10.10 12.24 14.11
C GLY A 349 -9.44 12.66 12.80
N GLY A 350 -8.41 13.50 12.91
CA GLY A 350 -7.59 13.93 11.78
C GLY A 350 -8.18 15.08 10.97
N THR A 351 -7.53 15.37 9.84
CA THR A 351 -7.83 16.51 8.98
C THR A 351 -8.33 16.04 7.61
N LEU A 352 -9.45 16.61 7.16
CA LEU A 352 -9.89 16.58 5.77
C LEU A 352 -9.59 17.94 5.16
N SER A 353 -8.77 17.98 4.10
CA SER A 353 -8.28 19.21 3.49
C SER A 353 -8.29 19.18 1.96
N GLY A 354 -7.93 20.31 1.33
CA GLY A 354 -7.83 20.46 -0.12
C GLY A 354 -8.78 21.54 -0.62
N ALA A 355 -8.25 22.74 -0.84
CA ALA A 355 -9.04 23.91 -1.22
C ALA A 355 -9.80 23.70 -2.55
N ALA A 356 -10.99 24.30 -2.65
CA ALA A 356 -11.82 24.32 -3.86
C ALA A 356 -12.33 22.95 -4.36
N THR A 357 -12.30 21.91 -3.53
CA THR A 357 -12.86 20.58 -3.84
C THR A 357 -13.97 20.17 -2.89
N THR A 358 -14.77 19.19 -3.31
CA THR A 358 -15.88 18.65 -2.54
C THR A 358 -15.63 17.20 -2.12
N ALA A 359 -15.86 16.89 -0.85
CA ALA A 359 -16.12 15.54 -0.38
C ALA A 359 -17.62 15.37 -0.16
N THR A 360 -18.28 14.53 -0.96
CA THR A 360 -19.72 14.23 -0.83
C THR A 360 -19.90 12.88 -0.15
N VAL A 361 -20.57 12.87 0.99
CA VAL A 361 -20.96 11.64 1.70
C VAL A 361 -22.39 11.27 1.30
N SER A 362 -22.55 10.24 0.49
CA SER A 362 -23.84 9.86 -0.11
C SER A 362 -24.69 8.92 0.75
N GLY A 363 -24.06 8.22 1.71
CA GLY A 363 -24.74 7.28 2.61
C GLY A 363 -24.76 7.78 4.05
N ALA A 364 -23.70 7.53 4.81
CA ALA A 364 -23.64 7.85 6.24
C ALA A 364 -22.36 8.60 6.62
N LEU A 365 -22.50 9.78 7.25
CA LEU A 365 -21.44 10.53 7.92
C LEU A 365 -21.54 10.32 9.43
N ASN A 366 -20.61 9.56 10.01
CA ASN A 366 -20.59 9.23 11.43
C ASN A 366 -19.44 9.94 12.14
N MET A 367 -19.75 10.72 13.17
CA MET A 367 -18.79 11.52 13.93
C MET A 367 -18.87 11.23 15.44
N THR A 368 -18.72 9.96 15.81
CA THR A 368 -18.77 9.48 17.19
C THR A 368 -17.50 9.80 17.97
N ASN A 369 -17.63 10.40 19.16
CA ASN A 369 -16.49 10.74 20.03
C ASN A 369 -15.37 11.48 19.27
N SER A 370 -15.75 12.42 18.42
CA SER A 370 -14.90 12.95 17.35
C SER A 370 -14.12 14.21 17.75
N SER A 371 -12.91 14.36 17.20
CA SER A 371 -12.14 15.60 17.22
C SER A 371 -11.46 15.79 15.86
N VAL A 372 -12.15 16.49 14.96
CA VAL A 372 -11.82 16.51 13.53
C VAL A 372 -11.61 17.93 13.00
N THR A 373 -10.87 18.04 11.90
CA THR A 373 -10.58 19.33 11.24
C THR A 373 -10.98 19.31 9.78
N LEU A 374 -11.82 20.24 9.34
CA LEU A 374 -12.08 20.55 7.93
C LEU A 374 -11.28 21.79 7.53
N ASP A 375 -10.44 21.67 6.50
CA ASP A 375 -9.49 22.72 6.13
C ASP A 375 -9.58 23.06 4.63
N GLY A 376 -10.19 24.21 4.32
CA GLY A 376 -10.36 24.75 2.96
C GLY A 376 -11.25 23.94 2.00
N ARG A 377 -11.61 22.71 2.35
CA ARG A 377 -12.46 21.83 1.56
C ARG A 377 -13.94 22.03 1.87
N THR A 378 -14.80 21.70 0.90
CA THR A 378 -16.24 21.54 1.13
C THR A 378 -16.57 20.09 1.50
N LEU A 379 -17.19 19.85 2.65
CA LEU A 379 -17.78 18.57 3.04
C LEU A 379 -19.31 18.64 2.87
N SER A 380 -19.86 17.84 1.97
CA SER A 380 -21.30 17.76 1.70
C SER A 380 -21.89 16.45 2.21
N ASN A 381 -22.71 16.50 3.24
CA ASN A 381 -23.58 15.39 3.63
C ASN A 381 -24.81 15.35 2.70
N ALA A 382 -24.93 14.29 1.91
CA ALA A 382 -26.06 14.03 1.02
C ALA A 382 -26.96 12.88 1.51
N GLY A 383 -26.55 12.18 2.56
CA GLY A 383 -27.30 11.07 3.17
C GLY A 383 -27.67 11.38 4.63
N THR A 384 -27.35 10.46 5.53
CA THR A 384 -27.54 10.64 6.98
C THR A 384 -26.24 11.08 7.65
N GLY A 385 -26.33 12.05 8.54
CA GLY A 385 -25.24 12.48 9.41
C GLY A 385 -25.59 12.21 10.86
N ALA A 386 -24.68 11.61 11.61
CA ALA A 386 -24.83 11.32 13.03
C ALA A 386 -23.63 11.84 13.82
N ILE A 387 -23.91 12.68 14.82
CA ILE A 387 -22.93 13.26 15.72
C ILE A 387 -23.32 12.84 17.14
N ASP A 388 -22.58 11.90 17.70
CA ASP A 388 -22.92 11.21 18.94
C ASP A 388 -21.68 10.92 19.81
N GLY A 389 -21.92 10.22 20.93
CA GLY A 389 -20.91 9.99 21.96
C GLY A 389 -20.92 11.05 23.07
N SER A 390 -19.87 11.08 23.88
CA SER A 390 -19.76 12.02 25.01
C SER A 390 -19.24 13.39 24.59
N SER A 391 -18.47 13.46 23.50
CA SER A 391 -17.87 14.69 23.00
C SER A 391 -17.66 14.63 21.50
N ALA A 392 -17.95 15.72 20.78
CA ALA A 392 -17.74 15.81 19.35
C ALA A 392 -17.32 17.24 19.00
N TYR A 393 -16.22 17.36 18.23
CA TYR A 393 -15.64 18.62 17.78
C TYR A 393 -15.34 18.57 16.29
N LEU A 394 -15.79 19.58 15.56
CA LEU A 394 -15.32 19.88 14.22
C LEU A 394 -14.72 21.29 14.21
N ILE A 395 -13.49 21.41 13.73
CA ILE A 395 -12.82 22.70 13.57
C ILE A 395 -12.77 23.04 12.08
N MET A 396 -13.08 24.27 11.72
CA MET A 396 -13.16 24.72 10.33
C MET A 396 -12.14 25.83 10.05
N TYR A 397 -11.21 25.57 9.12
CA TYR A 397 -10.15 26.50 8.72
C TYR A 397 -10.21 26.87 7.24
N ASN A 398 -9.57 27.99 6.89
CA ASN A 398 -9.23 28.39 5.52
C ASN A 398 -10.40 28.40 4.52
N GLY A 399 -11.57 28.88 4.93
CA GLY A 399 -12.74 28.94 4.06
C GLY A 399 -13.50 27.61 3.93
N ALA A 400 -13.23 26.63 4.80
CA ALA A 400 -13.94 25.36 4.82
C ALA A 400 -15.48 25.53 4.83
N VAL A 401 -16.18 24.65 4.13
CA VAL A 401 -17.65 24.67 4.05
C VAL A 401 -18.21 23.31 4.43
N PHE A 402 -19.19 23.30 5.33
CA PHE A 402 -20.00 22.11 5.60
C PHE A 402 -21.40 22.32 5.01
N ASN A 403 -21.88 21.39 4.19
CA ASN A 403 -23.22 21.40 3.64
C ASN A 403 -24.00 20.18 4.12
N ASN A 404 -25.17 20.40 4.73
CA ASN A 404 -26.21 19.37 4.83
C ASN A 404 -27.19 19.59 3.67
N GLN A 405 -27.11 18.76 2.63
CA GLN A 405 -27.82 18.96 1.37
C GLN A 405 -29.34 18.74 1.50
N ALA A 406 -30.10 19.22 0.52
CA ALA A 406 -31.53 18.96 0.45
C ALA A 406 -31.81 17.45 0.42
N GLY A 407 -32.77 16.99 1.23
CA GLY A 407 -33.07 15.56 1.41
C GLY A 407 -32.16 14.83 2.39
N ALA A 408 -31.02 15.41 2.79
CA ALA A 408 -30.13 14.85 3.80
C ALA A 408 -30.61 15.15 5.23
N SER A 409 -30.16 14.34 6.19
CA SER A 409 -30.40 14.56 7.62
C SER A 409 -29.09 14.70 8.38
N LEU A 410 -29.06 15.54 9.42
CA LEU A 410 -27.95 15.66 10.37
C LEU A 410 -28.50 15.65 11.80
N GLN A 411 -28.10 14.64 12.56
CA GLN A 411 -28.60 14.40 13.91
C GLN A 411 -27.51 14.64 14.96
N PHE A 412 -27.82 15.48 15.94
CA PHE A 412 -27.03 15.65 17.16
C PHE A 412 -27.64 14.82 18.29
N SER A 413 -26.92 13.80 18.73
CA SER A 413 -27.29 12.88 19.81
C SER A 413 -26.19 12.69 20.86
N HIS A 414 -25.18 13.56 20.87
CA HIS A 414 -24.15 13.56 21.90
C HIS A 414 -24.73 13.91 23.28
N THR A 415 -24.22 13.26 24.33
CA THR A 415 -24.73 13.36 25.71
C THR A 415 -23.97 14.36 26.59
N GLY A 416 -22.88 14.95 26.08
CA GLY A 416 -22.11 16.02 26.75
C GLY A 416 -22.35 17.41 26.15
N SER A 417 -21.41 18.34 26.38
CA SER A 417 -21.29 19.57 25.60
C SER A 417 -20.65 19.23 24.25
N GLY A 418 -21.46 19.00 23.21
CA GLY A 418 -20.96 18.83 21.85
C GLY A 418 -20.71 20.20 21.24
N GLN A 419 -19.48 20.47 20.86
CA GLN A 419 -19.12 21.72 20.21
C GLN A 419 -19.01 21.44 18.71
N PHE A 420 -20.08 21.69 17.96
CA PHE A 420 -20.11 21.31 16.55
C PHE A 420 -19.10 22.10 15.72
N THR A 421 -18.91 23.42 15.91
CA THR A 421 -17.95 24.17 15.09
C THR A 421 -17.32 25.34 15.81
N TYR A 422 -15.99 25.43 15.84
CA TYR A 422 -15.24 26.67 16.10
C TYR A 422 -14.30 26.95 14.93
N SER A 423 -14.19 28.22 14.52
CA SER A 423 -13.27 28.66 13.48
C SER A 423 -12.39 29.78 14.01
N THR A 424 -11.11 29.75 13.65
CA THR A 424 -10.17 30.87 13.89
C THR A 424 -9.91 31.69 12.63
N GLY A 425 -10.64 31.46 11.52
CA GLY A 425 -10.26 32.05 10.23
C GLY A 425 -11.18 31.76 9.03
N SER A 426 -12.51 31.93 9.18
CA SER A 426 -13.57 31.80 8.15
C SER A 426 -13.97 30.36 7.76
N GLY A 427 -15.07 29.86 8.32
CA GLY A 427 -15.77 28.64 7.84
C GLY A 427 -17.26 28.94 7.64
N THR A 428 -18.01 28.08 6.96
CA THR A 428 -19.47 28.25 6.79
C THR A 428 -20.20 26.93 6.89
N PHE A 429 -21.34 26.92 7.61
CA PHE A 429 -22.24 25.78 7.69
C PHE A 429 -23.56 26.12 6.99
N ASN A 430 -23.92 25.38 5.94
CA ASN A 430 -25.20 25.50 5.26
C ASN A 430 -26.09 24.28 5.51
N ASN A 431 -27.35 24.51 5.83
CA ASN A 431 -28.38 23.49 5.93
C ASN A 431 -29.50 23.73 4.92
N ALA A 432 -29.61 22.84 3.94
CA ALA A 432 -30.77 22.70 3.06
C ALA A 432 -31.60 21.45 3.39
N GLY A 433 -31.07 20.53 4.20
CA GLY A 433 -31.74 19.32 4.67
C GLY A 433 -32.43 19.49 6.02
N ALA A 434 -32.52 18.41 6.79
CA ALA A 434 -33.09 18.41 8.13
C ALA A 434 -32.00 18.30 9.19
N ILE A 435 -31.94 19.24 10.12
CA ILE A 435 -31.12 19.15 11.34
C ILE A 435 -32.02 18.77 12.52
N THR A 436 -31.59 17.80 13.32
CA THR A 436 -32.29 17.41 14.55
C THR A 436 -31.32 17.33 15.72
N LYS A 437 -31.50 18.17 16.75
CA LYS A 437 -30.95 17.93 18.08
C LYS A 437 -31.93 17.06 18.85
N THR A 438 -31.53 15.85 19.18
CA THR A 438 -32.42 14.86 19.82
C THR A 438 -32.69 15.17 21.29
N ALA A 439 -33.76 14.59 21.83
CA ALA A 439 -34.07 14.64 23.26
C ALA A 439 -32.98 14.01 24.13
N ALA A 440 -32.22 13.04 23.59
CA ALA A 440 -31.08 12.43 24.27
C ALA A 440 -29.89 13.39 24.44
N SER A 441 -29.82 14.45 23.63
CA SER A 441 -28.77 15.47 23.70
C SER A 441 -29.16 16.60 24.66
N SER A 442 -29.04 16.35 25.97
CA SER A 442 -29.46 17.28 27.04
C SER A 442 -28.51 18.48 27.23
N GLY A 443 -27.28 18.39 26.73
CA GLY A 443 -26.29 19.47 26.81
C GLY A 443 -26.41 20.54 25.72
N PHE A 444 -25.36 21.35 25.58
CA PHE A 444 -25.25 22.32 24.50
C PHE A 444 -24.81 21.66 23.18
N THR A 445 -25.32 22.20 22.07
CA THR A 445 -24.75 22.05 20.73
C THR A 445 -24.29 23.43 20.29
N TYR A 446 -22.99 23.65 20.15
CA TYR A 446 -22.45 24.97 19.78
C TYR A 446 -22.14 25.08 18.28
N ILE A 447 -22.62 26.15 17.65
CA ILE A 447 -22.30 26.51 16.27
C ILE A 447 -21.71 27.93 16.28
N TYR A 448 -20.39 28.01 16.12
CA TYR A 448 -19.64 29.28 16.15
C TYR A 448 -19.23 29.78 14.76
N VAL A 449 -19.63 29.10 13.69
CA VAL A 449 -19.45 29.57 12.29
C VAL A 449 -20.74 30.23 11.78
N PRO A 450 -20.66 31.10 10.76
CA PRO A 450 -21.81 31.49 9.96
C PRO A 450 -22.67 30.27 9.60
N PHE A 451 -23.95 30.32 9.94
CA PHE A 451 -24.89 29.22 9.76
C PHE A 451 -26.07 29.67 8.91
N ASN A 452 -26.21 29.12 7.70
CA ASN A 452 -27.35 29.42 6.84
C ASN A 452 -28.33 28.25 6.84
N ASN A 453 -29.62 28.54 6.97
CA ASN A 453 -30.66 27.53 7.01
C ASN A 453 -31.76 27.81 5.98
N SER A 454 -31.82 27.01 4.93
CA SER A 454 -32.97 26.92 4.03
C SER A 454 -33.81 25.65 4.24
N GLY A 455 -33.28 24.66 4.96
CA GLY A 455 -33.99 23.45 5.38
C GLY A 455 -34.66 23.57 6.76
N SER A 456 -34.89 22.47 7.47
CA SER A 456 -35.52 22.50 8.80
C SER A 456 -34.51 22.31 9.93
N VAL A 457 -34.79 22.93 11.07
CA VAL A 457 -34.04 22.72 12.33
C VAL A 457 -35.01 22.36 13.46
N ALA A 458 -34.85 21.17 14.03
CA ALA A 458 -35.62 20.71 15.18
C ALA A 458 -34.74 20.58 16.43
N VAL A 459 -35.11 21.28 17.51
CA VAL A 459 -34.44 21.25 18.80
C VAL A 459 -35.33 20.52 19.80
N ASN A 460 -35.11 19.22 19.97
CA ASN A 460 -35.96 18.34 20.78
C ASN A 460 -35.47 18.13 22.22
N GLY A 461 -34.26 18.59 22.54
CA GLY A 461 -33.68 18.53 23.89
C GLY A 461 -32.49 19.48 24.01
N GLY A 462 -32.09 19.76 25.25
CA GLY A 462 -30.94 20.60 25.57
C GLY A 462 -30.99 22.00 24.95
N THR A 463 -29.80 22.57 24.70
CA THR A 463 -29.67 23.91 24.09
C THR A 463 -28.97 23.82 22.74
N LEU A 464 -29.58 24.35 21.68
CA LEU A 464 -28.88 24.68 20.44
C LEU A 464 -28.39 26.12 20.53
N TYR A 465 -27.08 26.32 20.47
CA TYR A 465 -26.43 27.62 20.65
C TYR A 465 -25.79 28.09 19.35
N PHE A 466 -26.16 29.29 18.91
CA PHE A 466 -25.53 30.01 17.82
C PHE A 466 -24.73 31.19 18.36
N GLY A 467 -23.47 31.30 17.96
CA GLY A 467 -22.66 32.44 18.36
C GLY A 467 -21.49 32.69 17.44
N PRO A 468 -21.69 33.10 16.18
CA PRO A 468 -20.57 33.36 15.30
C PRO A 468 -19.57 34.31 15.96
N THR A 469 -18.29 33.91 15.95
CA THR A 469 -17.19 34.64 16.60
C THR A 469 -16.72 35.84 15.78
N THR A 470 -17.24 35.98 14.56
CA THR A 470 -16.99 37.09 13.65
C THR A 470 -18.32 37.71 13.23
N ALA A 471 -18.39 39.04 13.23
CA ALA A 471 -19.59 39.78 12.83
C ALA A 471 -19.93 39.48 11.36
N THR A 472 -20.85 38.56 11.16
CA THR A 472 -21.29 38.05 9.86
C THR A 472 -22.82 38.00 9.81
N THR A 473 -23.38 37.92 8.61
CA THR A 473 -24.83 37.74 8.42
C THR A 473 -25.14 36.28 8.15
N SER A 474 -26.09 35.72 8.91
CA SER A 474 -26.61 34.36 8.75
C SER A 474 -28.10 34.43 8.39
N ASN A 475 -28.51 33.70 7.36
CA ASN A 475 -29.89 33.74 6.86
C ASN A 475 -30.62 32.42 7.12
N HIS A 476 -31.83 32.51 7.66
CA HIS A 476 -32.66 31.40 8.09
C HIS A 476 -34.05 31.47 7.44
N SER A 477 -34.13 31.05 6.18
CA SER A 477 -35.39 30.97 5.43
C SER A 477 -36.20 29.71 5.72
N GLY A 478 -35.56 28.67 6.26
CA GLY A 478 -36.24 27.48 6.72
C GLY A 478 -36.62 27.54 8.21
N PRO A 479 -37.61 26.73 8.64
CA PRO A 479 -38.23 26.86 9.96
C PRO A 479 -37.39 26.25 11.08
N PHE A 480 -37.58 26.81 12.28
CA PHE A 480 -37.06 26.26 13.54
C PHE A 480 -38.22 25.80 14.43
N SER A 481 -38.13 24.58 14.96
CA SER A 481 -39.06 24.05 15.97
C SER A 481 -38.30 23.76 17.28
N VAL A 482 -38.76 24.30 18.40
CA VAL A 482 -38.15 24.12 19.72
C VAL A 482 -39.13 23.40 20.66
N ALA A 483 -38.81 22.18 21.06
CA ALA A 483 -39.65 21.36 21.92
C ALA A 483 -39.68 21.86 23.37
N ASN A 484 -40.67 21.41 24.15
CA ASN A 484 -40.76 21.73 25.57
C ASN A 484 -39.49 21.29 26.31
N GLY A 485 -38.95 22.16 27.17
CA GLY A 485 -37.69 21.93 27.90
C GLY A 485 -36.41 22.11 27.06
N ALA A 486 -36.52 22.35 25.74
CA ALA A 486 -35.39 22.69 24.89
C ALA A 486 -35.24 24.21 24.74
N THR A 487 -34.02 24.65 24.41
CA THR A 487 -33.69 26.07 24.23
C THR A 487 -33.01 26.32 22.90
N LEU A 488 -33.46 27.35 22.19
CA LEU A 488 -32.72 27.99 21.11
C LEU A 488 -32.01 29.22 21.71
N GLN A 489 -30.68 29.20 21.73
CA GLN A 489 -29.88 30.33 22.20
C GLN A 489 -29.10 30.97 21.06
N VAL A 490 -29.16 32.29 20.97
CA VAL A 490 -28.35 33.11 20.07
C VAL A 490 -27.49 34.07 20.89
N ALA A 491 -26.22 34.14 20.54
CA ALA A 491 -25.20 34.95 21.20
C ALA A 491 -24.14 35.39 20.17
N GLY A 492 -22.99 35.85 20.65
CA GLY A 492 -21.88 36.27 19.81
C GLY A 492 -22.12 37.62 19.13
N SER A 493 -21.44 37.85 18.01
CA SER A 493 -21.49 39.09 17.23
C SER A 493 -22.00 38.78 15.81
N GLY A 494 -22.86 39.62 15.26
CA GLY A 494 -23.38 39.44 13.89
C GLY A 494 -24.89 39.63 13.79
N THR A 495 -25.44 39.32 12.62
CA THR A 495 -26.87 39.47 12.32
C THR A 495 -27.47 38.13 11.90
N LEU A 496 -28.53 37.69 12.58
CA LEU A 496 -29.32 36.51 12.22
C LEU A 496 -30.67 36.96 11.68
N ASN A 497 -30.98 36.56 10.45
CA ASN A 497 -32.23 36.91 9.78
C ASN A 497 -33.14 35.68 9.67
N PHE A 498 -34.17 35.61 10.50
CA PHE A 498 -35.21 34.59 10.41
C PHE A 498 -36.29 35.06 9.45
N THR A 499 -36.59 34.26 8.44
CA THR A 499 -37.78 34.41 7.57
C THR A 499 -38.64 33.16 7.57
N GLY A 500 -38.08 31.99 7.89
CA GLY A 500 -38.82 30.72 8.04
C GLY A 500 -39.56 30.56 9.37
N GLY A 501 -39.30 31.44 10.35
CA GLY A 501 -39.94 31.45 11.67
C GLY A 501 -39.31 30.51 12.71
N VAL A 502 -39.63 30.78 13.98
CA VAL A 502 -39.20 30.05 15.18
C VAL A 502 -40.46 29.74 16.01
N THR A 503 -40.77 28.47 16.19
CA THR A 503 -42.03 28.02 16.83
C THR A 503 -41.80 26.89 17.81
N GLY A 504 -42.75 26.65 18.71
CA GLY A 504 -42.75 25.50 19.61
C GLY A 504 -43.03 25.86 21.07
N ALA A 505 -42.86 24.88 21.96
CA ALA A 505 -43.15 25.00 23.39
C ALA A 505 -41.90 25.29 24.25
N GLY A 506 -40.72 25.37 23.62
CA GLY A 506 -39.46 25.65 24.31
C GLY A 506 -39.19 27.13 24.55
N SER A 507 -37.91 27.46 24.79
CA SER A 507 -37.47 28.82 25.12
C SER A 507 -36.52 29.40 24.07
N GLY A 508 -36.61 30.71 23.84
CA GLY A 508 -35.64 31.49 23.08
C GLY A 508 -34.80 32.38 23.99
N VAL A 509 -33.48 32.32 23.87
CA VAL A 509 -32.55 33.16 24.63
C VAL A 509 -31.66 33.93 23.66
N PHE A 510 -31.73 35.26 23.70
CA PHE A 510 -31.02 36.16 22.79
C PHE A 510 -30.07 37.04 23.61
N SER A 511 -28.81 36.61 23.70
CA SER A 511 -27.80 37.19 24.60
C SER A 511 -26.68 37.98 23.90
N GLY A 512 -26.75 38.15 22.58
CA GLY A 512 -25.79 38.94 21.80
C GLY A 512 -26.17 39.02 20.31
N GLY A 513 -25.57 39.99 19.60
CA GLY A 513 -25.81 40.22 18.17
C GLY A 513 -27.14 40.91 17.86
N THR A 514 -27.52 40.88 16.58
CA THR A 514 -28.79 41.36 16.05
C THR A 514 -29.60 40.17 15.54
N VAL A 515 -30.86 40.05 15.95
CA VAL A 515 -31.77 38.99 15.53
C VAL A 515 -32.99 39.63 14.89
N ASN A 516 -33.15 39.47 13.59
CA ASN A 516 -34.30 40.01 12.87
C ASN A 516 -35.26 38.89 12.51
N PHE A 517 -36.54 39.06 12.81
CA PHE A 517 -37.57 38.10 12.41
C PHE A 517 -38.18 38.37 11.03
N ASN A 518 -37.83 39.46 10.33
CA ASN A 518 -38.10 39.73 8.89
C ASN A 518 -39.40 39.14 8.28
N GLY A 519 -40.52 39.17 9.01
CA GLY A 519 -41.81 38.60 8.58
C GLY A 519 -42.02 37.10 8.88
N GLY A 520 -41.02 36.37 9.36
CA GLY A 520 -41.14 35.05 9.95
C GLY A 520 -41.77 35.08 11.35
N THR A 521 -42.61 34.09 11.65
CA THR A 521 -43.32 33.99 12.94
C THR A 521 -42.36 33.67 14.08
N TYR A 522 -42.45 34.38 15.21
CA TYR A 522 -41.91 33.94 16.49
C TYR A 522 -43.06 33.50 17.41
N SER A 523 -43.05 32.24 17.84
CA SER A 523 -44.09 31.65 18.69
C SER A 523 -43.51 30.64 19.68
N LEU A 524 -42.56 31.11 20.50
CA LEU A 524 -42.14 30.39 21.71
C LEU A 524 -42.78 31.04 22.94
N PRO A 525 -43.19 30.27 23.97
CA PRO A 525 -43.81 30.80 25.17
C PRO A 525 -42.86 31.68 26.00
N ASN A 526 -41.55 31.44 25.93
CA ASN A 526 -40.55 32.15 26.71
C ASN A 526 -39.50 32.81 25.79
N MET A 527 -39.36 34.13 25.90
CA MET A 527 -38.30 34.90 25.26
C MET A 527 -37.47 35.63 26.34
N THR A 528 -36.16 35.41 26.36
CA THR A 528 -35.22 36.18 27.19
C THR A 528 -34.28 36.96 26.28
N VAL A 529 -34.22 38.28 26.45
CA VAL A 529 -33.29 39.15 25.71
C VAL A 529 -32.35 39.81 26.71
N SER A 530 -31.04 39.58 26.55
CA SER A 530 -30.01 40.12 27.44
C SER A 530 -28.75 40.46 26.65
N GLY A 531 -28.73 41.63 26.03
CA GLY A 531 -27.58 42.12 25.24
C GLY A 531 -27.67 41.91 23.73
N ALA A 532 -28.74 41.29 23.21
CA ALA A 532 -29.07 41.29 21.79
C ALA A 532 -29.99 42.46 21.41
N THR A 533 -29.93 42.88 20.15
CA THR A 533 -31.02 43.65 19.49
C THR A 533 -31.94 42.64 18.80
N VAL A 534 -33.23 42.64 19.12
CA VAL A 534 -34.24 41.69 18.60
C VAL A 534 -35.40 42.44 17.96
#